data_AF-A0A2T6ZDU0-F1
#
_entry.id   AF-A0A2T6ZDU0-F1
#
_cell.length_a   1.000
_cell.length_b   1.000
_cell.length_c   1.000
_cell.angle_alpha   90.00
_cell.angle_beta   90.00
_cell.angle_gamma   90.00
#
_symmetry.space_group_name_H-M   'P 1'
#
loop_
_entity.id
_entity.type
_entity.pdbx_description
1 polymer ?
#
loop_
_entity_poly.entity_id
_entity_poly.type
_entity_poly.pdbx_seq_one_letter_code
_entity_poly.pdbx_strand_id
1 'polypeptide(L)' 'MDRSTKTPKMNCKNWECGVLFPVVAKDGGRTLGGTSPLESKRKVALGMEVFGKAIPVPMKVPAEPLEGQRPWFFRDLR' A
#
# COMPACT_ATOMS: atom_id res chain seq x y z
N MET A 1 -12.25 4.47 17.18
CA MET A 1 -13.39 5.33 16.79
C MET A 1 -13.35 6.56 17.67
N ASP A 2 -13.46 7.74 17.09
CA ASP A 2 -13.54 8.96 17.90
C ASP A 2 -14.87 8.99 18.66
N ARG A 3 -14.82 9.32 19.96
CA ARG A 3 -15.97 9.13 20.85
C ARG A 3 -17.11 10.10 20.56
N SER A 4 -16.78 11.34 20.17
CA SER A 4 -17.73 12.41 19.87
C SER A 4 -18.22 12.33 18.42
N THR A 5 -17.32 12.26 17.45
CA THR A 5 -17.68 12.31 16.03
C THR A 5 -18.12 10.95 15.46
N LYS A 6 -17.89 9.85 16.19
CA LYS A 6 -18.11 8.47 15.71
C LYS A 6 -17.37 8.15 14.40
N THR A 7 -16.37 8.95 14.03
CA THR A 7 -15.57 8.72 12.83
C THR A 7 -14.39 7.78 13.12
N PRO A 8 -13.80 7.15 12.09
CA PRO A 8 -12.53 6.46 12.22
C PRO A 8 -11.45 7.42 12.75
N LYS A 9 -10.82 7.03 13.86
CA LYS A 9 -9.73 7.79 14.48
C LYS A 9 -8.43 7.03 14.28
N MET A 10 -7.49 7.66 13.57
CA MET A 10 -6.12 7.18 13.40
C MET A 10 -5.19 8.00 14.30
N ASN A 11 -4.31 7.32 15.05
CA ASN A 11 -3.30 7.98 15.87
C ASN A 11 -1.92 7.60 15.31
N CYS A 12 -1.13 8.58 14.88
CA CYS A 12 0.27 8.38 14.53
C CYS A 12 1.13 8.60 15.77
N LYS A 13 1.77 7.54 16.27
CA LYS A 13 2.66 7.60 17.45
C LYS A 13 4.13 7.76 17.07
N ASN A 14 4.45 7.57 15.80
CA ASN A 14 5.79 7.52 15.24
C ASN A 14 5.99 8.67 14.28
N TRP A 15 7.24 9.11 14.16
CA TRP A 15 7.67 10.03 13.11
C TRP A 15 8.15 9.21 11.93
N GLU A 16 7.36 9.18 10.87
CA GLU A 16 7.67 8.49 9.63
C GLU A 16 7.54 9.47 8.47
N CYS A 17 8.35 9.28 7.44
CA CYS A 17 8.25 10.02 6.20
C CYS A 17 8.41 9.05 5.02
N GLY A 18 7.83 9.42 3.88
CA GLY A 18 7.86 8.64 2.67
C GLY A 18 7.32 9.43 1.50
N VAL A 19 7.37 8.85 0.30
CA VAL A 19 6.89 9.46 -0.94
C VAL A 19 5.77 8.63 -1.54
N LEU A 20 4.79 9.31 -2.13
CA LEU A 20 3.73 8.67 -2.92
C LEU A 20 4.07 8.82 -4.41
N PHE A 21 4.20 7.70 -5.10
CA PHE A 21 4.42 7.71 -6.55
C PHE A 21 3.11 7.39 -7.27
N PRO A 22 2.60 8.31 -8.11
CA PRO A 22 1.36 8.05 -8.84
C PRO A 22 1.64 7.04 -9.95
N VAL A 23 0.84 5.98 -9.99
CA VAL A 23 0.85 5.03 -11.10
C VAL A 23 -0.37 5.28 -11.96
N VAL A 24 -0.15 5.73 -13.19
CA VAL A 24 -1.22 5.97 -14.16
C VAL A 24 -1.63 4.62 -14.74
N ALA A 25 -2.77 4.08 -14.28
CA ALA A 25 -3.42 3.01 -15.01
C ALA A 25 -3.94 3.58 -16.34
N LYS A 26 -3.68 2.89 -17.44
CA LYS A 26 -3.93 3.38 -18.81
C LYS A 26 -5.35 3.90 -19.09
N ASP A 27 -6.34 3.58 -18.26
CA ASP A 27 -7.74 4.00 -18.43
C ASP A 27 -8.35 4.74 -17.22
N GLY A 28 -7.61 5.65 -16.60
CA GLY A 28 -8.19 6.54 -15.59
C GLY A 28 -7.12 7.25 -14.79
N GLY A 29 -6.68 8.38 -15.33
CA GLY A 29 -5.70 9.25 -14.70
C GLY A 29 -6.20 9.81 -13.38
N ARG A 30 -5.33 9.80 -12.37
CA ARG A 30 -5.39 10.79 -11.29
C ARG A 30 -4.08 11.58 -11.33
N THR A 31 -4.19 12.89 -11.45
CA THR A 31 -3.14 13.84 -11.08
C THR A 31 -3.14 14.00 -9.56
N LEU A 32 -2.00 14.34 -8.96
CA LEU A 32 -1.76 14.44 -7.51
C LEU A 32 -2.55 15.56 -6.79
N GLY A 33 -3.74 15.94 -7.28
CA GLY A 33 -4.60 16.99 -6.73
C GLY A 33 -6.10 16.76 -6.92
N GLY A 34 -6.55 15.53 -7.16
CA GLY A 34 -7.98 15.24 -7.42
C GLY A 34 -8.85 15.26 -6.15
N THR A 35 -9.66 16.31 -6.00
CA THR A 35 -10.65 16.53 -4.92
C THR A 35 -11.96 15.74 -5.08
N SER A 36 -11.98 14.65 -5.87
CA SER A 36 -13.19 13.85 -6.06
C SER A 36 -12.91 12.36 -5.84
N PRO A 37 -13.76 11.64 -5.07
CA PRO A 37 -13.72 10.20 -5.02
C PRO A 37 -14.18 9.69 -6.38
N LEU A 38 -13.28 9.07 -7.14
CA LEU A 38 -13.72 8.26 -8.26
C LEU A 38 -14.41 7.04 -7.66
N GLU A 39 -15.73 6.90 -7.87
CA GLU A 39 -16.43 5.65 -7.64
C GLU A 39 -15.66 4.55 -8.37
N SER A 40 -14.89 3.82 -7.60
CA SER A 40 -13.87 2.93 -8.12
C SER A 40 -14.59 1.66 -8.57
N LYS A 41 -15.06 1.65 -9.83
CA LYS A 41 -15.47 0.41 -10.53
C LYS A 41 -14.34 -0.62 -10.66
N ARG A 42 -13.13 -0.32 -10.15
CA ARG A 42 -12.02 -1.27 -10.06
C ARG A 42 -12.22 -2.19 -8.85
N LYS A 43 -12.97 -3.28 -9.06
CA LYS A 43 -13.05 -4.42 -8.12
C LYS A 43 -11.83 -5.36 -8.20
N VAL A 44 -10.87 -5.06 -9.08
CA VAL A 44 -9.68 -5.91 -9.29
C VAL A 44 -8.49 -5.28 -8.58
N ALA A 45 -7.91 -6.03 -7.64
CA ALA A 45 -6.62 -5.68 -7.05
C ALA A 45 -5.58 -5.66 -8.16
N LEU A 46 -4.95 -4.49 -8.39
CA LEU A 46 -3.84 -4.37 -9.31
C LEU A 46 -2.61 -5.07 -8.70
N GLY A 47 -1.86 -5.83 -9.50
CA GLY A 47 -0.63 -6.46 -9.04
C GLY A 47 0.55 -5.50 -9.05
N MET A 48 1.73 -6.01 -8.70
CA MET A 48 2.97 -5.22 -8.58
C MET A 48 3.57 -4.79 -9.94
N GLU A 49 3.09 -5.37 -11.04
CA GLU A 49 3.47 -5.02 -12.41
C GLU A 49 3.21 -3.54 -12.76
N VAL A 50 2.28 -2.90 -12.05
CA VAL A 50 1.96 -1.48 -12.25
C VAL A 50 3.17 -0.57 -12.00
N PHE A 51 4.11 -1.00 -11.16
CA PHE A 51 5.33 -0.25 -10.85
C PHE A 51 6.46 -0.48 -11.85
N GLY A 52 6.41 -1.52 -12.69
CA GLY A 52 7.56 -1.99 -13.49
C GLY A 52 8.15 -0.98 -14.48
N LYS A 53 7.41 0.09 -14.83
CA LYS A 53 7.90 1.20 -15.68
C LYS A 53 8.16 2.50 -14.91
N ALA A 54 7.70 2.56 -13.67
CA ALA A 54 7.64 3.77 -12.86
C ALA A 54 8.76 3.82 -11.82
N ILE A 55 8.96 2.72 -11.08
CA ILE A 55 9.95 2.61 -10.01
C ILE A 55 10.61 1.23 -10.08
N PRO A 56 11.96 1.14 -9.99
CA PRO A 56 12.63 -0.14 -9.81
C PRO A 56 12.29 -0.73 -8.43
N VAL A 57 11.52 -1.82 -8.41
CA VAL A 57 11.20 -2.56 -7.18
C VAL A 57 12.40 -3.42 -6.79
N PRO A 58 13.01 -3.25 -5.60
CA PRO A 58 14.26 -3.94 -5.25
C PRO A 58 14.09 -5.42 -4.85
N MET A 59 12.84 -5.90 -4.78
CA MET A 59 12.50 -7.27 -4.38
C MET A 59 12.04 -8.08 -5.59
N LYS A 60 12.20 -9.42 -5.53
CA LYS A 60 11.59 -10.35 -6.51
C LYS A 60 10.07 -10.31 -6.40
N VAL A 61 9.39 -10.29 -7.54
CA VAL A 61 7.93 -10.25 -7.64
C VAL A 61 7.46 -11.37 -8.58
N PRO A 62 6.48 -12.21 -8.20
CA PRO A 62 5.81 -12.23 -6.89
C PRO A 62 6.74 -12.71 -5.77
N ALA A 63 6.38 -12.38 -4.52
CA ALA A 63 7.06 -12.93 -3.36
C ALA A 63 6.83 -14.45 -3.28
N GLU A 64 7.80 -15.18 -2.76
CA GLU A 64 7.65 -16.62 -2.52
C GLU A 64 6.66 -16.85 -1.37
N PRO A 65 5.78 -17.88 -1.45
CA PRO A 65 4.90 -18.22 -0.35
C PRO A 65 5.70 -18.52 0.93
N LEU A 66 5.16 -18.10 2.07
CA LEU A 66 5.76 -18.38 3.38
C LEU A 66 5.63 -19.86 3.80
N GLU A 67 4.99 -20.71 2.99
CA GLU A 67 4.68 -22.09 3.36
C GLU A 67 5.92 -22.87 3.83
N GLY A 68 5.81 -23.50 5.00
CA GLY A 68 6.90 -24.26 5.63
C GLY A 68 8.03 -23.41 6.21
N GLN A 69 8.02 -22.09 6.04
CA GLN A 69 8.99 -21.17 6.62
C GLN A 69 8.41 -20.49 7.86
N ARG A 70 9.23 -20.33 8.90
CA ARG A 70 8.87 -19.52 10.06
C ARG A 70 9.35 -18.08 9.86
N PRO A 71 8.53 -17.06 10.14
CA PRO A 71 9.03 -15.69 10.27
C PRO A 71 10.17 -15.62 11.27
N TRP A 72 11.09 -14.70 11.06
CA TRP A 72 12.08 -14.39 12.06
C TRP A 72 11.43 -13.60 13.21
N PHE A 73 11.54 -14.11 14.43
CA PHE A 73 11.10 -13.41 15.64
C PHE A 73 12.32 -13.09 16.49
N PHE A 74 12.45 -11.81 16.86
CA PHE A 74 13.60 -11.30 17.61
C PHE A 74 13.87 -12.02 18.95
N ARG A 75 12.87 -12.67 19.56
CA ARG A 75 12.95 -13.25 20.91
C ARG A 75 12.90 -14.78 20.97
N ASP A 76 12.94 -15.47 19.84
CA ASP A 76 12.86 -16.93 19.78
C ASP A 76 14.24 -17.61 19.94
N LEU A 77 15.32 -16.82 20.07
CA LEU A 77 16.64 -17.28 20.48
C LEU A 77 16.65 -17.40 22.01
N ARG A 78 16.28 -18.58 22.52
CA ARG A 78 16.40 -18.95 23.93
C ARG A 78 17.39 -20.10 24.08
#